data_AF-A0A7X6DJV2-F1
#
_entry.id   AF-A0A7X6DJV2-F1
#
_cell.length_a   1.000
_cell.length_b   1.000
_cell.length_c   1.000
_cell.angle_alpha   90.00
_cell.angle_beta   90.00
_cell.angle_gamma   90.00
#
_symmetry.space_group_name_H-M   'P 1'
#
loop_
_entity.id
_entity.type
_entity.pdbx_description
1 polymer ?
#
loop_
_entity_poly.entity_id
_entity_poly.type
_entity_poly.pdbx_seq_one_letter_code
_entity_poly.pdbx_strand_id
1 'polypeptide(L)'
;MLSERVLDELVRRSALSEELCKALWPDLLVESKLQLLAALQADLSPSTPDWLVDLALEDKSPVVQYFALRHAYLRTKRTDIAESVRSFFVVSDEDVARHARAHAVEHPLVRAAVADFSSIGSKEYLRRFSQLERLVAVRNEGMFSLGSLVEFLEEAVDKMDDRELAAVAHEYFLRPDAKRELQRGRLDYADGESAYYAGDGMKKGWQVVRKAGPVLANVLVSNLPTSLGLATIEAKELATMPERVLELLVHDSLERKEVADLHRMMRDEPSHVPPKVIEALERASDFGRYDPEEIQRERRLASPLSERVTLEVVLELQKQVAALSAQLQEMRDNPPKRGFFG
;
A
#
# COMPACT_ATOMS: atom_id res chain seq x y z
N MET A 1 -12.53 17.75 -18.45
CA MET A 1 -13.25 16.58 -17.88
C MET A 1 -14.55 16.38 -18.64
N LEU A 2 -15.00 15.13 -18.77
CA LEU A 2 -16.24 14.80 -19.48
C LEU A 2 -17.44 15.18 -18.61
N SER A 3 -18.47 15.78 -19.22
CA SER A 3 -19.76 15.97 -18.56
C SER A 3 -20.41 14.61 -18.31
N GLU A 4 -21.16 14.47 -17.22
CA GLU A 4 -21.85 13.22 -16.82
C GLU A 4 -22.64 12.58 -17.96
N ARG A 5 -23.43 13.38 -18.69
CA ARG A 5 -24.22 12.90 -19.83
C ARG A 5 -23.37 12.26 -20.95
N VAL A 6 -22.17 12.78 -21.19
CA VAL A 6 -21.25 12.24 -22.21
C VAL A 6 -20.56 11.00 -21.67
N LEU A 7 -20.15 11.01 -20.40
CA LEU A 7 -19.57 9.84 -19.74
C LEU A 7 -20.56 8.66 -19.72
N ASP A 8 -21.81 8.91 -19.34
CA ASP A 8 -22.87 7.90 -19.32
C ASP A 8 -23.11 7.28 -20.70
N GLU A 9 -23.08 8.08 -21.76
CA GLU A 9 -23.26 7.57 -23.13
C GLU A 9 -22.06 6.73 -23.59
N LEU A 10 -20.84 7.10 -23.17
CA LEU A 10 -19.62 6.35 -23.48
C LEU A 10 -19.47 5.07 -22.65
N VAL A 11 -20.03 5.03 -21.45
CA VAL A 11 -19.96 3.88 -20.54
C VAL A 11 -21.13 2.91 -20.75
N ARG A 12 -22.22 3.38 -21.37
CA ARG A 12 -23.41 2.56 -21.66
C ARG A 12 -23.03 1.29 -22.43
N ARG A 13 -23.55 0.14 -21.97
CA ARG A 13 -23.45 -1.15 -22.66
C ARG A 13 -24.20 -1.11 -24.00
N SER A 14 -23.55 -0.61 -25.03
CA SER A 14 -24.04 -0.58 -26.40
C SER A 14 -22.91 -1.02 -27.34
N ALA A 15 -23.25 -1.58 -28.51
CA ALA A 15 -22.24 -1.94 -29.52
C ALA A 15 -21.48 -0.73 -30.07
N LEU A 16 -21.96 0.50 -29.80
CA LEU A 16 -21.37 1.75 -30.29
C LEU A 16 -20.41 2.37 -29.28
N SER A 17 -20.41 1.96 -28.02
CA SER A 17 -19.59 2.60 -26.98
C SER A 17 -18.10 2.45 -27.25
N GLU A 18 -17.66 1.26 -27.67
CA GLU A 18 -16.27 0.99 -28.06
C GLU A 18 -15.83 1.88 -29.23
N GLU A 19 -16.62 1.94 -30.31
CA GLU A 19 -16.29 2.74 -31.49
C GLU A 19 -16.29 4.24 -31.19
N LEU A 20 -17.22 4.72 -30.35
CA LEU A 20 -17.24 6.10 -29.88
C LEU A 20 -16.01 6.42 -29.00
N CYS A 21 -15.64 5.50 -28.12
CA CYS A 21 -14.45 5.66 -27.28
C CYS A 21 -13.19 5.73 -28.15
N LYS A 22 -13.01 4.80 -29.11
CA LYS A 22 -11.88 4.81 -30.05
C LYS A 22 -11.81 6.10 -30.86
N ALA A 23 -12.96 6.58 -31.36
CA ALA A 23 -13.03 7.80 -32.17
C ALA A 23 -12.66 9.05 -31.37
N LEU A 24 -13.11 9.16 -30.12
CA LEU A 24 -12.86 10.33 -29.28
C LEU A 24 -11.50 10.30 -28.59
N TRP A 25 -10.92 9.11 -28.38
CA TRP A 25 -9.72 8.92 -27.56
C TRP A 25 -8.55 9.85 -27.89
N PRO A 26 -8.19 10.10 -29.15
CA PRO A 26 -7.07 10.98 -29.48
C PRO A 26 -7.25 12.40 -28.96
N ASP A 27 -8.49 12.89 -28.93
CA ASP A 27 -8.86 14.26 -28.57
C ASP A 27 -9.18 14.43 -27.08
N LEU A 28 -9.29 13.32 -26.34
CA LEU A 28 -9.53 13.38 -24.90
C LEU A 28 -8.27 13.83 -24.15
N LEU A 29 -8.48 14.76 -23.22
CA LEU A 29 -7.48 15.11 -22.19
C LEU A 29 -7.19 13.90 -21.29
N VAL A 30 -6.02 13.90 -20.65
CA VAL A 30 -5.58 12.83 -19.75
C VAL A 30 -6.61 12.58 -18.64
N GLU A 31 -7.14 13.63 -18.03
CA GLU A 31 -8.13 13.54 -16.95
C GLU A 31 -9.43 12.90 -17.44
N SER A 32 -9.86 13.23 -18.66
CA SER A 32 -11.04 12.64 -19.29
C SER A 32 -10.84 11.15 -19.61
N LYS A 33 -9.63 10.76 -20.04
CA LYS A 33 -9.25 9.35 -20.27
C LYS A 33 -9.25 8.55 -18.98
N LEU A 34 -8.66 9.11 -17.91
CA LEU A 34 -8.66 8.49 -16.58
C LEU A 34 -10.08 8.36 -16.00
N GLN A 35 -10.93 9.37 -16.20
CA GLN A 35 -12.34 9.34 -15.82
C GLN A 35 -13.10 8.22 -16.54
N LEU A 36 -12.88 8.06 -17.85
CA LEU A 36 -13.50 7.01 -18.66
C LEU A 36 -13.02 5.61 -18.26
N LEU A 37 -11.71 5.43 -18.05
CA LEU A 37 -11.12 4.20 -17.53
C LEU A 37 -11.76 3.80 -16.19
N ALA A 38 -11.83 4.73 -15.24
CA ALA A 38 -12.42 4.48 -13.93
C ALA A 38 -13.91 4.11 -14.01
N ALA A 39 -14.68 4.77 -14.88
CA ALA A 39 -16.11 4.52 -15.04
C ALA A 39 -16.39 3.15 -15.70
N LEU A 40 -15.70 2.82 -16.79
CA LEU A 40 -15.83 1.52 -17.44
C LEU A 40 -15.39 0.36 -16.53
N GLN A 41 -14.40 0.58 -15.68
CA GLN A 41 -13.93 -0.39 -14.68
C GLN A 41 -14.87 -0.55 -13.48
N ALA A 42 -15.79 0.39 -13.23
CA ALA A 42 -16.78 0.30 -12.16
C ALA A 42 -18.07 -0.41 -12.62
N ASP A 43 -18.43 -0.29 -13.91
CA ASP A 43 -19.70 -0.78 -14.45
C ASP A 43 -19.61 -2.15 -15.17
N LEU A 44 -18.40 -2.54 -15.58
CA LEU A 44 -18.12 -3.84 -16.20
C LEU A 44 -17.50 -4.78 -15.15
N SER A 45 -17.57 -6.08 -15.43
CA SER A 45 -16.91 -7.21 -14.74
C SER A 45 -15.56 -6.84 -14.07
N PRO A 46 -15.03 -7.59 -13.07
CA PRO A 46 -13.73 -7.28 -12.42
C PRO A 46 -12.52 -7.00 -13.34
N SER A 47 -12.59 -7.28 -14.63
CA SER A 47 -11.56 -6.99 -15.64
C SER A 47 -11.90 -5.79 -16.54
N THR A 48 -10.86 -5.01 -16.88
CA THR A 48 -10.96 -3.95 -17.90
C THR A 48 -11.13 -4.58 -19.29
N PRO A 49 -12.00 -4.06 -20.18
CA PRO A 49 -12.12 -4.59 -21.54
C PRO A 49 -10.80 -4.54 -22.31
N ASP A 50 -10.47 -5.61 -23.04
CA ASP A 50 -9.20 -5.73 -23.76
C ASP A 50 -8.98 -4.60 -24.77
N TRP A 51 -10.02 -4.21 -25.52
CA TRP A 51 -9.94 -3.11 -26.48
C TRP A 51 -9.56 -1.78 -25.82
N LEU A 52 -9.96 -1.57 -24.55
CA LEU A 52 -9.65 -0.35 -23.80
C LEU A 52 -8.21 -0.39 -23.27
N VAL A 53 -7.72 -1.58 -22.92
CA VAL A 53 -6.31 -1.78 -22.57
C VAL A 53 -5.41 -1.52 -23.78
N ASP A 54 -5.78 -2.06 -24.94
CA ASP A 54 -5.03 -1.85 -26.19
C ASP A 54 -5.02 -0.36 -26.58
N LEU A 55 -6.17 0.32 -26.48
CA LEU A 55 -6.28 1.75 -26.75
C LEU A 55 -5.45 2.60 -25.77
N ALA A 56 -5.40 2.22 -24.50
CA ALA A 56 -4.61 2.92 -23.49
C ALA A 56 -3.11 2.66 -23.62
N LEU A 57 -2.70 1.46 -24.07
CA LEU A 57 -1.30 1.12 -24.35
C LEU A 57 -0.69 1.98 -25.45
N GLU A 58 -1.50 2.37 -26.44
CA GLU A 58 -1.10 3.25 -27.53
C GLU A 58 -1.12 4.73 -27.16
N ASP A 59 -1.61 5.08 -25.96
CA ASP A 59 -1.65 6.46 -25.49
C ASP A 59 -0.24 7.01 -25.22
N LYS A 60 -0.03 8.32 -25.37
CA LYS A 60 1.27 8.95 -25.09
C LYS A 60 1.52 9.14 -23.59
N SER A 61 0.48 9.08 -22.77
CA SER A 61 0.52 9.39 -21.35
C SER A 61 0.77 8.13 -20.51
N PRO A 62 1.92 8.04 -19.81
CA PRO A 62 2.23 6.85 -19.00
C PRO A 62 1.25 6.61 -17.85
N VAL A 63 0.59 7.66 -17.35
CA VAL A 63 -0.44 7.50 -16.31
C VAL A 63 -1.70 6.84 -16.86
N VAL A 64 -2.09 7.13 -18.11
CA VAL A 64 -3.22 6.47 -18.77
C VAL A 64 -2.91 4.99 -19.01
N GLN A 65 -1.72 4.70 -19.55
CA GLN A 65 -1.22 3.34 -19.72
C GLN A 65 -1.22 2.56 -18.39
N TYR A 66 -0.66 3.14 -17.33
CA TYR A 66 -0.62 2.53 -15.99
C TYR A 66 -2.01 2.20 -15.44
N PHE A 67 -2.96 3.14 -15.51
CA PHE A 67 -4.30 2.91 -14.95
C PHE A 67 -5.07 1.82 -15.68
N ALA A 68 -4.89 1.69 -17.00
CA ALA A 68 -5.46 0.58 -17.75
C ALA A 68 -4.81 -0.76 -17.37
N LEU A 69 -3.48 -0.81 -17.37
CA LEU A 69 -2.72 -2.04 -17.10
C LEU A 69 -2.84 -2.51 -15.65
N ARG A 70 -2.91 -1.61 -14.69
CA ARG A 70 -3.15 -1.95 -13.28
C ARG A 70 -4.40 -2.79 -13.13
N HIS A 71 -5.48 -2.46 -13.82
CA HIS A 71 -6.71 -3.24 -13.67
C HIS A 71 -6.63 -4.59 -14.38
N ALA A 72 -5.93 -4.66 -15.52
CA ALA A 72 -5.72 -5.90 -16.26
C ALA A 72 -4.74 -6.88 -15.57
N TYR A 73 -3.70 -6.37 -14.89
CA TYR A 73 -2.59 -7.19 -14.37
C TYR A 73 -2.47 -7.20 -12.83
N LEU A 74 -2.83 -6.11 -12.14
CA LEU A 74 -2.75 -6.03 -10.67
C LEU A 74 -4.05 -6.45 -9.96
N ARG A 75 -5.22 -6.11 -10.52
CA ARG A 75 -6.52 -6.33 -9.85
C ARG A 75 -7.04 -7.76 -10.01
N THR A 76 -6.73 -8.41 -11.12
CA THR A 76 -7.08 -9.81 -11.46
C THR A 76 -6.49 -10.83 -10.47
N LYS A 77 -5.48 -10.45 -9.67
CA LYS A 77 -4.88 -11.30 -8.62
C LYS A 77 -5.61 -11.25 -7.27
N ARG A 78 -6.57 -10.33 -7.06
CA ARG A 78 -7.21 -10.10 -5.75
C ARG A 78 -8.44 -10.95 -5.45
N THR A 79 -9.03 -11.61 -6.44
CA THR A 79 -10.32 -12.29 -6.26
C THR A 79 -10.31 -13.80 -6.43
N ASP A 80 -9.21 -14.45 -6.84
CA ASP A 80 -9.43 -15.78 -7.41
C ASP A 80 -8.25 -16.76 -7.43
N ILE A 81 -7.30 -16.70 -6.48
CA ILE A 81 -6.25 -17.75 -6.43
C ILE A 81 -6.74 -19.00 -5.65
N ALA A 82 -7.80 -18.88 -4.87
CA ALA A 82 -8.46 -20.04 -4.25
C ALA A 82 -9.56 -20.67 -5.13
N GLU A 83 -10.16 -19.91 -6.06
CA GLU A 83 -11.30 -20.36 -6.88
C GLU A 83 -11.09 -20.29 -8.40
N SER A 84 -10.17 -19.47 -8.94
CA SER A 84 -9.85 -19.51 -10.36
C SER A 84 -8.82 -20.59 -10.69
N VAL A 85 -9.38 -21.71 -11.13
CA VAL A 85 -8.95 -22.31 -12.40
C VAL A 85 -7.52 -22.85 -12.37
N ARG A 86 -7.46 -24.12 -11.94
CA ARG A 86 -6.87 -25.14 -12.83
C ARG A 86 -7.28 -24.86 -14.29
N SER A 87 -6.41 -24.13 -15.01
CA SER A 87 -6.11 -24.35 -16.43
C SER A 87 -7.29 -24.55 -17.42
N PHE A 88 -8.06 -23.50 -17.74
CA PHE A 88 -9.00 -23.56 -18.89
C PHE A 88 -9.04 -22.31 -19.80
N PHE A 89 -8.30 -21.25 -19.49
CA PHE A 89 -8.19 -20.13 -20.44
C PHE A 89 -7.10 -20.42 -21.47
N VAL A 90 -7.51 -20.61 -22.72
CA VAL A 90 -6.60 -20.57 -23.87
C VAL A 90 -6.09 -19.14 -23.96
N VAL A 91 -4.81 -18.93 -23.66
CA VAL A 91 -4.14 -17.66 -23.90
C VAL A 91 -4.16 -17.43 -25.42
N SER A 92 -4.84 -16.38 -25.87
CA SER A 92 -4.89 -16.06 -27.30
C SER A 92 -3.57 -15.43 -27.75
N ASP A 93 -3.26 -15.50 -29.06
CA ASP A 93 -2.09 -14.81 -29.63
C ASP A 93 -2.17 -13.28 -29.39
N GLU A 94 -3.38 -12.74 -29.31
CA GLU A 94 -3.63 -11.32 -28.99
C GLU A 94 -3.24 -10.99 -27.55
N ASP A 95 -3.48 -11.88 -26.59
CA ASP A 95 -3.05 -11.69 -25.20
C ASP A 95 -1.54 -11.74 -25.05
N VAL A 96 -0.87 -12.65 -25.79
CA VAL A 96 0.59 -12.71 -25.84
C VAL A 96 1.17 -11.43 -26.43
N ALA A 97 0.59 -10.93 -27.54
CA ALA A 97 1.02 -9.69 -28.16
C ALA A 97 0.79 -8.48 -27.24
N ARG A 98 -0.38 -8.39 -26.57
CA ARG A 98 -0.68 -7.35 -25.58
C ARG A 98 0.32 -7.35 -24.43
N HIS A 99 0.63 -8.54 -23.91
CA HIS A 99 1.61 -8.67 -22.83
C HIS A 99 3.02 -8.24 -23.26
N ALA A 100 3.46 -8.66 -24.46
CA ALA A 100 4.74 -8.25 -25.01
C ALA A 100 4.83 -6.73 -25.23
N ARG A 101 3.76 -6.10 -25.74
CA ARG A 101 3.69 -4.64 -25.90
C ARG A 101 3.80 -3.92 -24.56
N ALA A 102 3.09 -4.40 -23.54
CA ALA A 102 3.09 -3.78 -22.23
C ALA A 102 4.47 -3.89 -21.53
N HIS A 103 5.17 -5.02 -21.69
CA HIS A 103 6.55 -5.21 -21.20
C HIS A 103 7.60 -4.41 -21.98
N ALA A 104 7.34 -4.06 -23.24
CA ALA A 104 8.25 -3.26 -24.05
C ALA A 104 8.26 -1.78 -23.63
N VAL A 105 7.29 -1.32 -22.83
CA VAL A 105 7.25 0.08 -22.37
C VAL A 105 8.27 0.30 -21.26
N GLU A 106 9.28 1.13 -21.52
CA GLU A 106 10.37 1.39 -20.57
C GLU A 106 9.99 2.30 -19.40
N HIS A 107 8.81 2.93 -19.44
CA HIS A 107 8.40 3.88 -18.41
C HIS A 107 8.21 3.18 -17.05
N PRO A 108 8.86 3.66 -15.96
CA PRO A 108 8.85 2.97 -14.65
C PRO A 108 7.44 2.70 -14.09
N LEU A 109 6.52 3.65 -14.26
CA LEU A 109 5.13 3.49 -13.82
C LEU A 109 4.42 2.35 -14.55
N VAL A 110 4.69 2.18 -15.85
CA VAL A 110 4.04 1.15 -16.68
C VAL A 110 4.61 -0.22 -16.37
N ARG A 111 5.94 -0.30 -16.25
CA ARG A 111 6.64 -1.49 -15.77
C ARG A 111 6.11 -1.95 -14.41
N ALA A 112 5.83 -1.02 -13.50
CA ALA A 112 5.26 -1.32 -12.20
C ALA A 112 3.85 -1.94 -12.27
N ALA A 113 3.06 -1.68 -13.31
CA ALA A 113 1.75 -2.33 -13.49
C ALA A 113 1.85 -3.74 -14.07
N VAL A 114 2.84 -4.01 -14.91
CA VAL A 114 2.98 -5.28 -15.65
C VAL A 114 3.97 -6.26 -15.03
N ALA A 115 4.67 -5.83 -13.97
CA ALA A 115 5.59 -6.69 -13.24
C ALA A 115 4.88 -7.97 -12.80
N ASP A 116 5.46 -9.14 -13.09
CA ASP A 116 4.83 -10.41 -12.71
C ASP A 116 5.10 -10.72 -11.23
N PHE A 117 4.12 -10.38 -10.40
CA PHE A 117 4.16 -10.60 -8.94
C PHE A 117 4.02 -12.08 -8.49
N SER A 118 3.70 -13.01 -9.40
CA SER A 118 3.34 -14.41 -9.03
C SER A 118 4.45 -15.44 -9.21
N SER A 119 5.49 -15.14 -9.98
CA SER A 119 6.52 -16.13 -10.37
C SER A 119 7.81 -16.05 -9.55
N ILE A 120 8.00 -14.99 -8.78
CA ILE A 120 9.21 -14.75 -7.98
C ILE A 120 8.74 -14.56 -6.54
N GLY A 121 9.21 -15.38 -5.60
CA GLY A 121 8.85 -15.23 -4.18
C GLY A 121 8.96 -13.77 -3.73
N SER A 122 7.99 -13.32 -2.94
CA SER A 122 7.76 -11.92 -2.51
C SER A 122 9.02 -11.14 -2.11
N LYS A 123 10.03 -11.82 -1.57
CA LYS A 123 11.32 -11.27 -1.17
C LYS A 123 12.27 -10.94 -2.33
N GLU A 124 12.46 -11.88 -3.26
CA GLU A 124 13.38 -11.72 -4.39
C GLU A 124 12.84 -10.70 -5.40
N TYR A 125 11.51 -10.51 -5.40
CA TYR A 125 10.81 -9.43 -6.08
C TYR A 125 11.35 -8.06 -5.61
N LEU A 126 11.16 -7.67 -4.34
CA LEU A 126 11.45 -6.31 -3.88
C LEU A 126 12.92 -5.87 -4.07
N ARG A 127 13.85 -6.82 -4.13
CA ARG A 127 15.28 -6.54 -4.37
C ARG A 127 15.57 -6.07 -5.79
N ARG A 128 14.88 -6.61 -6.80
CA ARG A 128 15.21 -6.41 -8.22
C ARG A 128 14.58 -5.17 -8.83
N PHE A 129 13.53 -4.67 -8.21
CA PHE A 129 12.75 -3.55 -8.71
C PHE A 129 13.27 -2.21 -8.21
N SER A 130 13.02 -1.17 -9.03
CA SER A 130 13.22 0.22 -8.64
C SER A 130 12.29 0.61 -7.50
N GLN A 131 12.58 1.73 -6.83
CA GLN A 131 11.79 2.19 -5.69
C GLN A 131 10.30 2.37 -6.03
N LEU A 132 9.97 2.97 -7.19
CA LEU A 132 8.59 3.16 -7.61
C LEU A 132 7.85 1.83 -7.81
N GLU A 133 8.51 0.86 -8.45
CA GLU A 133 7.96 -0.47 -8.67
C GLU A 133 7.70 -1.19 -7.34
N ARG A 134 8.62 -1.09 -6.35
CA ARG A 134 8.41 -1.62 -4.99
C ARG A 134 7.19 -1.01 -4.30
N LEU A 135 7.05 0.31 -4.34
CA LEU A 135 5.94 1.02 -3.69
C LEU A 135 4.59 0.63 -4.31
N VAL A 136 4.53 0.55 -5.64
CA VAL A 136 3.33 0.10 -6.36
C VAL A 136 3.01 -1.36 -6.02
N ALA A 137 4.00 -2.23 -5.96
CA ALA A 137 3.82 -3.63 -5.60
C ALA A 137 3.23 -3.78 -4.20
N VAL A 138 3.87 -3.19 -3.20
CA VAL A 138 3.42 -3.26 -1.80
C VAL A 138 2.00 -2.74 -1.64
N ARG A 139 1.65 -1.64 -2.32
CA ARG A 139 0.31 -1.03 -2.24
C ARG A 139 -0.78 -1.88 -2.88
N ASN A 140 -0.48 -2.58 -3.97
CA ASN A 140 -1.49 -3.29 -4.76
C ASN A 140 -1.59 -4.80 -4.46
N GLU A 141 -0.52 -5.44 -3.97
CA GLU A 141 -0.55 -6.85 -3.62
C GLU A 141 -1.40 -7.09 -2.36
N GLY A 142 -2.44 -7.92 -2.47
CA GLY A 142 -3.23 -8.38 -1.32
C GLY A 142 -2.60 -9.53 -0.52
N MET A 143 -1.43 -10.05 -0.92
CA MET A 143 -0.80 -11.24 -0.33
C MET A 143 0.64 -11.03 0.15
N PHE A 144 1.12 -9.79 0.23
CA PHE A 144 2.41 -9.53 0.84
C PHE A 144 2.23 -9.49 2.37
N SER A 145 2.80 -10.46 3.08
CA SER A 145 2.69 -10.65 4.54
C SER A 145 3.75 -9.88 5.33
N LEU A 146 3.57 -9.75 6.65
CA LEU A 146 4.58 -9.12 7.51
C LEU A 146 5.93 -9.82 7.41
N GLY A 147 5.94 -11.15 7.38
CA GLY A 147 7.17 -11.94 7.24
C GLY A 147 7.93 -11.60 5.95
N SER A 148 7.22 -11.47 4.83
CA SER A 148 7.83 -11.10 3.54
C SER A 148 8.46 -9.70 3.58
N LEU A 149 7.78 -8.73 4.20
CA LEU A 149 8.31 -7.38 4.39
C LEU A 149 9.60 -7.43 5.20
N VAL A 150 9.54 -8.06 6.36
CA VAL A 150 10.63 -8.06 7.33
C VAL A 150 11.85 -8.79 6.78
N GLU A 151 11.66 -9.90 6.09
CA GLU A 151 12.75 -10.61 5.42
C GLU A 151 13.44 -9.75 4.36
N PHE A 152 12.68 -8.97 3.59
CA PHE A 152 13.26 -8.02 2.64
C PHE A 152 14.04 -6.91 3.38
N LEU A 153 13.44 -6.31 4.41
CA LEU A 153 14.07 -5.22 5.16
C LEU A 153 15.35 -5.67 5.85
N GLU A 154 15.36 -6.86 6.47
CA GLU A 154 16.56 -7.44 7.09
C GLU A 154 17.71 -7.58 6.07
N GLU A 155 17.37 -8.01 4.86
CA GLU A 155 18.25 -8.11 3.69
C GLU A 155 18.92 -6.80 3.25
N ALA A 156 18.10 -5.75 3.29
CA ALA A 156 18.32 -4.50 2.60
C ALA A 156 18.80 -3.37 3.51
N VAL A 157 18.62 -3.50 4.84
CA VAL A 157 18.91 -2.45 5.82
C VAL A 157 20.33 -1.90 5.73
N ASP A 158 21.31 -2.76 5.37
CA ASP A 158 22.71 -2.37 5.24
C ASP A 158 23.11 -1.98 3.80
N LYS A 159 22.20 -2.12 2.82
CA LYS A 159 22.50 -2.02 1.38
C LYS A 159 21.75 -0.92 0.64
N MET A 160 20.66 -0.44 1.23
CA MET A 160 19.73 0.50 0.59
C MET A 160 19.56 1.75 1.45
N ASP A 161 19.10 2.83 0.82
CA ASP A 161 18.83 4.08 1.52
C ASP A 161 17.72 3.89 2.55
N ASP A 162 17.95 4.41 3.76
CA ASP A 162 17.04 4.30 4.90
C ASP A 162 15.66 4.89 4.60
N ARG A 163 15.58 5.96 3.79
CA ARG A 163 14.32 6.61 3.43
C ARG A 163 13.55 5.78 2.41
N GLU A 164 14.24 5.15 1.45
CA GLU A 164 13.60 4.24 0.50
C GLU A 164 12.94 3.06 1.23
N LEU A 165 13.68 2.44 2.16
CA LEU A 165 13.15 1.34 2.96
C LEU A 165 11.99 1.78 3.86
N ALA A 166 12.11 2.96 4.47
CA ALA A 166 11.05 3.53 5.29
C ALA A 166 9.77 3.78 4.48
N ALA A 167 9.88 4.26 3.24
CA ALA A 167 8.72 4.47 2.37
C ALA A 167 8.03 3.13 2.01
N VAL A 168 8.80 2.08 1.72
CA VAL A 168 8.27 0.74 1.45
C VAL A 168 7.54 0.18 2.68
N ALA A 169 8.15 0.28 3.86
CA ALA A 169 7.52 -0.15 5.11
C ALA A 169 6.25 0.67 5.41
N HIS A 170 6.29 1.97 5.19
CA HIS A 170 5.14 2.84 5.41
C HIS A 170 3.95 2.47 4.52
N GLU A 171 4.18 2.25 3.22
CA GLU A 171 3.14 1.79 2.29
C GLU A 171 2.51 0.47 2.74
N TYR A 172 3.31 -0.48 3.24
CA TYR A 172 2.79 -1.73 3.78
C TYR A 172 1.83 -1.48 4.95
N PHE A 173 2.25 -0.70 5.95
CA PHE A 173 1.45 -0.43 7.14
C PHE A 173 0.20 0.41 6.87
N LEU A 174 0.15 1.14 5.75
CA LEU A 174 -1.06 1.86 5.33
C LEU A 174 -2.18 0.93 4.84
N ARG A 175 -1.86 -0.30 4.44
CA ARG A 175 -2.85 -1.20 3.83
C ARG A 175 -3.89 -1.70 4.83
N PRO A 176 -5.18 -1.78 4.44
CA PRO A 176 -6.24 -2.28 5.33
C PRO A 176 -6.10 -3.74 5.74
N ASP A 177 -5.53 -4.60 4.89
CA ASP A 177 -5.27 -6.01 5.20
C ASP A 177 -4.10 -6.16 6.17
N ALA A 178 -3.00 -5.45 5.97
CA ALA A 178 -1.88 -5.42 6.92
C ALA A 178 -2.31 -4.89 8.30
N LYS A 179 -3.09 -3.80 8.35
CA LYS A 179 -3.64 -3.29 9.61
C LYS A 179 -4.48 -4.33 10.34
N ARG A 180 -5.35 -5.05 9.60
CA ARG A 180 -6.15 -6.14 10.18
C ARG A 180 -5.28 -7.28 10.69
N GLU A 181 -4.24 -7.68 9.95
CA GLU A 181 -3.28 -8.70 10.36
C GLU A 181 -2.58 -8.33 11.67
N LEU A 182 -2.06 -7.09 11.77
CA LEU A 182 -1.31 -6.60 12.93
C LEU A 182 -2.18 -6.36 14.18
N GLN A 183 -3.49 -6.24 14.01
CA GLN A 183 -4.46 -6.12 15.11
C GLN A 183 -4.98 -7.47 15.61
N ARG A 184 -4.61 -8.59 14.96
CA ARG A 184 -5.03 -9.92 15.39
C ARG A 184 -4.46 -10.28 16.75
N GLY A 185 -5.35 -10.66 17.65
CA GLY A 185 -4.99 -11.34 18.89
C GLY A 185 -4.48 -12.76 18.63
N ARG A 186 -3.85 -13.33 19.64
CA ARG A 186 -3.31 -14.71 19.61
C ARG A 186 -4.34 -15.78 19.21
N LEU A 187 -5.62 -15.55 19.50
CA LEU A 187 -6.71 -16.50 19.23
C LEU A 187 -7.37 -16.31 17.86
N ASP A 188 -6.98 -15.28 17.10
CA ASP A 188 -7.61 -14.92 15.81
C ASP A 188 -6.97 -15.64 14.62
N TYR A 189 -6.04 -16.55 14.87
CA TYR A 189 -5.34 -17.35 13.85
C TYR A 189 -6.06 -18.68 13.63
N ALA A 190 -6.13 -19.12 12.37
CA ALA A 190 -6.79 -20.36 11.99
C ALA A 190 -6.13 -21.60 12.62
N ASP A 191 -4.82 -21.56 12.80
CA ASP A 191 -4.02 -22.62 13.41
C ASP A 191 -2.78 -22.06 14.13
N GLY A 192 -2.10 -22.95 14.87
CA GLY A 192 -0.88 -22.61 15.60
C GLY A 192 0.32 -22.32 14.71
N GLU A 193 0.35 -22.85 13.49
CA GLU A 193 1.43 -22.63 12.53
C GLU A 193 1.40 -21.18 12.01
N SER A 194 0.23 -20.70 11.61
CA SER A 194 0.01 -19.31 11.20
C SER A 194 0.33 -18.33 12.33
N ALA A 195 -0.05 -18.66 13.56
CA ALA A 195 0.26 -17.86 14.73
C ALA A 195 1.77 -17.85 15.06
N TYR A 196 2.47 -18.96 14.81
CA TYR A 196 3.92 -19.05 14.95
C TYR A 196 4.64 -18.15 13.94
N TYR A 197 4.31 -18.25 12.64
CA TYR A 197 4.98 -17.45 11.60
C TYR A 197 4.71 -15.95 11.74
N ALA A 198 3.50 -15.55 12.13
CA ALA A 198 3.22 -14.15 12.42
C ALA A 198 4.08 -13.63 13.58
N GLY A 199 4.22 -14.45 14.63
CA GLY A 199 5.09 -14.14 15.76
C GLY A 199 6.57 -14.06 15.39
N ASP A 200 7.07 -14.98 14.56
CA ASP A 200 8.45 -14.97 14.06
C ASP A 200 8.73 -13.73 13.20
N GLY A 201 7.82 -13.39 12.28
CA GLY A 201 7.90 -12.17 11.47
C GLY A 201 7.96 -10.90 12.32
N MET A 202 7.12 -10.81 13.37
CA MET A 202 7.17 -9.70 14.32
C MET A 202 8.50 -9.64 15.07
N LYS A 203 9.03 -10.77 15.57
CA LYS A 203 10.33 -10.82 16.26
C LYS A 203 11.47 -10.35 15.37
N LYS A 204 11.53 -10.86 14.14
CA LYS A 204 12.49 -10.39 13.13
C LYS A 204 12.31 -8.91 12.84
N GLY A 205 11.07 -8.40 12.82
CA GLY A 205 10.79 -6.97 12.63
C GLY A 205 11.47 -6.11 13.69
N TRP A 206 11.42 -6.52 14.96
CA TRP A 206 12.13 -5.84 16.05
C TRP A 206 13.66 -6.01 15.98
N GLN A 207 14.16 -7.09 15.38
CA GLN A 207 15.60 -7.21 15.06
C GLN A 207 16.03 -6.26 13.95
N VAL A 208 15.17 -6.01 12.95
CA VAL A 208 15.40 -4.99 11.92
C VAL A 208 15.41 -3.59 12.55
N VAL A 209 14.46 -3.27 13.45
CA VAL A 209 14.44 -1.99 14.20
C VAL A 209 15.78 -1.70 14.86
N ARG A 210 16.43 -2.71 15.43
CA ARG A 210 17.74 -2.56 16.10
C ARG A 210 18.86 -2.12 15.17
N LYS A 211 18.80 -2.49 13.88
CA LYS A 211 19.83 -2.20 12.87
C LYS A 211 19.47 -1.02 11.96
N ALA A 212 18.18 -0.69 11.90
CA ALA A 212 17.63 0.31 10.99
C ALA A 212 18.22 1.71 11.22
N GLY A 213 18.31 2.47 10.14
CA GLY A 213 18.54 3.90 10.22
C GLY A 213 17.36 4.63 10.87
N PRO A 214 17.54 5.93 11.16
CA PRO A 214 16.60 6.68 11.99
C PRO A 214 15.20 6.80 11.39
N VAL A 215 15.06 6.84 10.07
CA VAL A 215 13.78 7.01 9.38
C VAL A 215 13.01 5.69 9.36
N LEU A 216 13.67 4.58 8.99
CA LEU A 216 13.04 3.26 9.01
C LEU A 216 12.67 2.82 10.43
N ALA A 217 13.56 3.03 11.40
CA ALA A 217 13.30 2.70 12.81
C ALA A 217 12.04 3.40 13.34
N ASN A 218 11.85 4.68 13.02
CA ASN A 218 10.66 5.44 13.41
C ASN A 218 9.37 4.85 12.82
N VAL A 219 9.38 4.49 11.53
CA VAL A 219 8.22 3.85 10.88
C VAL A 219 7.93 2.50 11.52
N LEU A 220 8.94 1.67 11.74
CA LEU A 220 8.77 0.34 12.30
C LEU A 220 8.28 0.37 13.75
N VAL A 221 8.91 1.14 14.64
CA VAL A 221 8.50 1.25 16.06
C VAL A 221 7.03 1.70 16.18
N SER A 222 6.63 2.65 15.35
CA SER A 222 5.27 3.20 15.34
C SER A 222 4.19 2.21 14.91
N ASN A 223 4.54 1.16 14.15
CA ASN A 223 3.55 0.28 13.51
C ASN A 223 3.69 -1.21 13.87
N LEU A 224 4.88 -1.67 14.25
CA LEU A 224 5.08 -3.04 14.70
C LEU A 224 4.45 -3.25 16.07
N PRO A 225 3.65 -4.31 16.27
CA PRO A 225 3.16 -4.68 17.58
C PRO A 225 4.30 -5.29 18.42
N THR A 226 4.20 -5.18 19.74
CA THR A 226 5.07 -5.88 20.70
C THR A 226 4.61 -7.32 20.94
N SER A 227 3.39 -7.67 20.54
CA SER A 227 2.79 -8.99 20.69
C SER A 227 1.98 -9.35 19.43
N LEU A 228 2.28 -10.50 18.82
CA LEU A 228 1.59 -10.99 17.64
C LEU A 228 1.67 -12.52 17.57
N GLY A 229 0.53 -13.16 17.31
CA GLY A 229 0.47 -14.62 17.23
C GLY A 229 0.92 -15.29 18.53
N LEU A 230 1.93 -16.16 18.45
CA LEU A 230 2.51 -16.85 19.62
C LEU A 230 3.68 -16.11 20.27
N ALA A 231 4.11 -14.97 19.73
CA ALA A 231 5.29 -14.25 20.20
C ALA A 231 4.94 -12.93 20.88
N THR A 232 5.73 -12.59 21.89
CA THR A 232 5.75 -11.29 22.55
C THR A 232 7.20 -10.88 22.75
N ILE A 233 7.52 -9.61 22.53
CA ILE A 233 8.81 -9.02 22.88
C ILE A 233 8.72 -8.52 24.31
N GLU A 234 9.49 -9.12 25.21
CA GLU A 234 9.46 -8.70 26.60
C GLU A 234 10.06 -7.30 26.82
N ALA A 235 9.65 -6.61 27.88
CA ALA A 235 10.23 -5.32 28.27
C ALA A 235 11.76 -5.38 28.41
N LYS A 236 12.29 -6.51 28.93
CA LYS A 236 13.74 -6.75 29.03
C LYS A 236 14.41 -6.81 27.66
N GLU A 237 13.76 -7.40 26.67
CA GLU A 237 14.27 -7.43 25.29
C GLU A 237 14.25 -6.02 24.68
N LEU A 238 13.18 -5.25 24.90
CA LEU A 238 13.09 -3.85 24.45
C LEU A 238 14.16 -2.97 25.11
N ALA A 239 14.51 -3.19 26.37
CA ALA A 239 15.55 -2.43 27.07
C ALA A 239 16.95 -2.59 26.43
N THR A 240 17.16 -3.64 25.63
CA THR A 240 18.43 -3.86 24.89
C THR A 240 18.47 -3.14 23.54
N MET A 241 17.44 -2.37 23.19
CA MET A 241 17.40 -1.63 21.94
C MET A 241 18.35 -0.42 21.97
N PRO A 242 18.79 0.08 20.79
CA PRO A 242 19.63 1.26 20.72
C PRO A 242 18.96 2.48 21.36
N GLU A 243 19.75 3.39 21.93
CA GLU A 243 19.30 4.62 22.60
C GLU A 243 18.19 5.34 21.81
N ARG A 244 18.37 5.48 20.50
CA ARG A 244 17.40 6.13 19.61
C ARG A 244 16.04 5.43 19.57
N VAL A 245 16.03 4.11 19.58
CA VAL A 245 14.78 3.31 19.59
C VAL A 245 14.09 3.44 20.94
N LEU A 246 14.86 3.48 22.03
CA LEU A 246 14.32 3.72 23.37
C LEU A 246 13.68 5.11 23.47
N GLU A 247 14.31 6.17 22.92
CA GLU A 247 13.70 7.50 22.81
C GLU A 247 12.35 7.46 22.08
N LEU A 248 12.24 6.70 20.98
CA LEU A 248 10.98 6.56 20.24
C LEU A 248 9.90 5.85 21.06
N LEU A 249 10.28 4.79 21.79
CA LEU A 249 9.38 4.01 22.65
C LEU A 249 8.88 4.80 23.87
N VAL A 250 9.62 5.81 24.32
CA VAL A 250 9.17 6.74 25.36
C VAL A 250 7.95 7.54 24.91
N HIS A 251 7.86 7.87 23.62
CA HIS A 251 6.75 8.62 23.05
C HIS A 251 5.62 7.73 22.49
N ASP A 252 5.81 6.40 22.50
CA ASP A 252 4.79 5.46 22.07
C ASP A 252 3.68 5.31 23.13
N SER A 253 2.50 4.92 22.69
CA SER A 253 1.33 4.78 23.56
C SER A 253 1.60 3.72 24.64
N LEU A 254 1.44 4.10 25.92
CA LEU A 254 1.48 3.20 27.09
C LEU A 254 0.39 2.11 27.05
N GLU A 255 -0.48 2.11 26.05
CA GLU A 255 -1.48 1.07 25.81
C GLU A 255 -0.83 -0.31 25.55
N ARG A 256 0.42 -0.35 25.08
CA ARG A 256 1.20 -1.59 24.96
C ARG A 256 1.79 -1.95 26.31
N LYS A 257 1.34 -3.06 26.90
CA LYS A 257 1.79 -3.53 28.22
C LYS A 257 3.31 -3.63 28.31
N GLU A 258 3.97 -4.16 27.28
CA GLU A 258 5.41 -4.37 27.27
C GLU A 258 6.18 -3.03 27.26
N VAL A 259 5.63 -2.00 26.62
CA VAL A 259 6.19 -0.64 26.63
C VAL A 259 5.95 0.03 27.99
N ALA A 260 4.77 -0.15 28.59
CA ALA A 260 4.50 0.35 29.94
C ALA A 260 5.41 -0.30 31.00
N ASP A 261 5.67 -1.60 30.87
CA ASP A 261 6.60 -2.32 31.76
C ASP A 261 8.06 -1.87 31.51
N LEU A 262 8.45 -1.59 30.27
CA LEU A 262 9.75 -0.97 29.95
C LEU A 262 9.91 0.41 30.62
N HIS A 263 8.89 1.28 30.53
CA HIS A 263 8.91 2.59 31.17
C HIS A 263 9.05 2.47 32.69
N ARG A 264 8.37 1.50 33.31
CA ARG A 264 8.52 1.22 34.75
C ARG A 264 9.95 0.81 35.08
N MET A 265 10.54 -0.11 34.31
CA MET A 265 11.93 -0.53 34.49
C MET A 265 12.90 0.66 34.38
N MET A 266 12.69 1.56 33.41
CA MET A 266 13.53 2.75 33.24
C MET A 266 13.45 3.72 34.43
N ARG A 267 12.29 3.82 35.08
CA ARG A 267 12.08 4.66 36.27
C ARG A 267 12.66 4.03 37.53
N ASP A 268 12.50 2.72 37.69
CA ASP A 268 12.95 1.99 38.88
C ASP A 268 14.49 1.82 38.88
N GLU A 269 15.10 1.69 37.70
CA GLU A 269 16.55 1.47 37.52
C GLU A 269 17.21 2.44 36.50
N PRO A 270 17.18 3.77 36.74
CA PRO A 270 17.63 4.77 35.76
C PRO A 270 19.13 4.69 35.46
N SER A 271 19.93 4.11 36.36
CA SER A 271 21.38 3.91 36.17
C SER A 271 21.73 2.96 35.03
N HIS A 272 20.79 2.14 34.55
CA HIS A 272 20.99 1.21 33.43
C HIS A 272 20.49 1.76 32.09
N VAL A 273 19.99 3.01 32.08
CA VAL A 273 19.39 3.65 30.91
C VAL A 273 20.26 4.83 30.47
N PRO A 274 20.47 5.06 29.16
CA PRO A 274 21.20 6.23 28.69
C PRO A 274 20.56 7.55 29.18
N PRO A 275 21.35 8.55 29.61
CA PRO A 275 20.81 9.79 30.17
C PRO A 275 19.80 10.51 29.27
N LYS A 276 20.01 10.53 27.94
CA LYS A 276 19.07 11.19 27.01
C LYS A 276 17.70 10.53 26.97
N VAL A 277 17.63 9.22 27.17
CA VAL A 277 16.37 8.48 27.24
C VAL A 277 15.63 8.81 28.53
N ILE A 278 16.37 8.97 29.64
CA ILE A 278 15.79 9.44 30.91
C ILE A 278 15.26 10.88 30.76
N GLU A 279 16.03 11.79 30.16
CA GLU A 279 15.55 13.16 29.87
C GLU A 279 14.32 13.16 28.95
N ALA A 280 14.27 12.26 27.97
CA ALA A 280 13.11 12.12 27.10
C ALA A 280 11.90 11.57 27.87
N LEU A 281 12.12 10.62 28.79
CA LEU A 281 11.09 10.01 29.63
C LEU A 281 10.50 11.02 30.61
N GLU A 282 11.33 11.84 31.25
CA GLU A 282 10.91 12.93 32.13
C GLU A 282 10.08 13.96 31.37
N ARG A 283 10.55 14.38 30.18
CA ARG A 283 9.79 15.27 29.28
C ARG A 283 8.45 14.65 28.87
N ALA A 284 8.41 13.37 28.53
CA ALA A 284 7.17 12.70 28.15
C ALA A 284 6.18 12.59 29.33
N SER A 285 6.66 12.48 30.58
CA SER A 285 5.80 12.51 31.76
C SER A 285 5.27 13.89 32.14
N ASP A 286 6.04 14.95 31.86
CA ASP A 286 5.64 16.33 32.17
C ASP A 286 4.61 16.88 31.16
N PHE A 287 4.70 16.44 29.91
CA PHE A 287 3.71 16.76 28.87
C PHE A 287 2.55 15.77 28.93
N GLY A 288 1.63 16.02 29.87
CA GLY A 288 0.34 15.33 29.90
C GLY A 288 -0.36 15.42 28.54
N ARG A 289 -0.35 14.31 27.81
CA ARG A 289 -0.96 14.09 26.48
C ARG A 289 -0.36 14.93 25.36
N TYR A 290 0.66 14.39 24.71
CA TYR A 290 0.93 14.72 23.31
C TYR A 290 -0.32 14.44 22.48
N ASP A 291 -0.73 15.43 21.69
CA ASP A 291 -1.84 15.28 20.74
C ASP A 291 -1.46 14.21 19.70
N PRO A 292 -2.23 13.11 19.58
CA PRO A 292 -2.01 12.09 18.56
C PRO A 292 -1.96 12.68 17.14
N GLU A 293 -2.63 13.81 16.89
CA GLU A 293 -2.58 14.51 15.61
C GLU A 293 -1.23 15.20 15.36
N GLU A 294 -0.57 15.71 16.39
CA GLU A 294 0.73 16.37 16.28
C GLU A 294 1.84 15.35 16.01
N ILE A 295 1.78 14.18 16.66
CA ILE A 295 2.64 13.02 16.35
C ILE A 295 2.40 12.53 14.92
N GLN A 296 1.13 12.44 14.48
CA GLN A 296 0.84 12.12 13.08
C GLN A 296 1.35 13.20 12.12
N ARG A 297 1.31 14.47 12.50
CA ARG A 297 1.77 15.59 11.68
C ARG A 297 3.30 15.59 11.55
N GLU A 298 4.04 15.34 12.62
CA GLU A 298 5.50 15.17 12.55
C GLU A 298 5.91 13.91 11.77
N ARG A 299 5.18 12.80 11.94
CA ARG A 299 5.31 11.60 11.08
C ARG A 299 5.04 11.92 9.60
N ARG A 300 4.04 12.76 9.32
CA ARG A 300 3.74 13.36 8.00
C ARG A 300 4.65 14.51 7.61
N LEU A 301 5.69 14.85 8.38
CA LEU A 301 6.73 15.80 7.98
C LEU A 301 8.10 15.11 7.77
N ALA A 302 8.33 13.93 8.35
CA ALA A 302 9.61 13.19 8.25
C ALA A 302 9.88 12.39 6.94
N SER A 303 8.91 12.24 6.04
CA SER A 303 9.05 11.58 4.72
C SER A 303 9.59 12.57 3.66
N PRO A 304 10.36 12.13 2.65
CA PRO A 304 11.02 13.03 1.71
C PRO A 304 10.03 13.82 0.85
N LEU A 305 10.19 15.15 0.82
CA LEU A 305 9.35 16.12 0.10
C LEU A 305 9.20 15.84 -1.41
N SER A 306 10.18 15.21 -2.05
CA SER A 306 10.18 14.96 -3.51
C SER A 306 9.24 13.85 -3.93
N GLU A 307 9.21 12.73 -3.20
CA GLU A 307 8.30 11.61 -3.48
C GLU A 307 6.92 11.85 -2.88
N ARG A 308 6.82 12.63 -1.80
CA ARG A 308 5.56 13.11 -1.24
C ARG A 308 4.73 13.90 -2.23
N VAL A 309 5.29 14.80 -3.03
CA VAL A 309 4.48 15.57 -3.98
C VAL A 309 3.89 14.64 -5.03
N THR A 310 4.66 13.68 -5.55
CA THR A 310 4.15 12.72 -6.54
C THR A 310 3.15 11.73 -5.91
N LEU A 311 3.41 11.25 -4.69
CA LEU A 311 2.52 10.35 -3.95
C LEU A 311 1.26 11.04 -3.43
N GLU A 312 1.35 12.28 -2.96
CA GLU A 312 0.21 13.09 -2.53
C GLU A 312 -0.64 13.47 -3.73
N VAL A 313 -0.04 13.81 -4.88
CA VAL A 313 -0.79 14.02 -6.13
C VAL A 313 -1.47 12.71 -6.55
N VAL A 314 -0.79 11.57 -6.48
CA VAL A 314 -1.41 10.27 -6.79
C VAL A 314 -2.50 9.89 -5.78
N LEU A 315 -2.31 10.17 -4.49
CA LEU A 315 -3.30 9.91 -3.43
C LEU A 315 -4.50 10.84 -3.53
N GLU A 316 -4.28 12.11 -3.87
CA GLU A 316 -5.32 13.10 -4.09
C GLU A 316 -6.12 12.76 -5.35
N LEU A 317 -5.44 12.38 -6.43
CA LEU A 317 -6.10 11.84 -7.63
C LEU A 317 -6.86 10.55 -7.31
N GLN A 318 -6.33 9.65 -6.47
CA GLN A 318 -7.04 8.45 -6.06
C GLN A 318 -8.26 8.75 -5.19
N LYS A 319 -8.19 9.71 -4.27
CA LYS A 319 -9.34 10.16 -3.47
C LYS A 319 -10.40 10.81 -4.35
N GLN A 320 -9.99 11.64 -5.30
CA GLN A 320 -10.90 12.26 -6.27
C GLN A 320 -11.58 11.20 -7.12
N VAL A 321 -10.82 10.21 -7.62
CA VAL A 321 -11.37 9.09 -8.39
C VAL A 321 -12.31 8.24 -7.54
N ALA A 322 -11.97 7.93 -6.28
CA ALA A 322 -12.84 7.17 -5.39
C ALA A 322 -14.12 7.94 -5.01
N ALA A 323 -14.04 9.26 -4.80
CA ALA A 323 -15.19 10.12 -4.56
C ALA A 323 -16.09 10.21 -5.80
N LEU A 324 -15.49 10.32 -7.00
CA LEU A 324 -16.20 10.25 -8.28
C LEU A 324 -16.89 8.89 -8.46
N SER A 325 -16.21 7.79 -8.17
CA SER A 325 -16.80 6.45 -8.24
C SER A 325 -17.96 6.30 -7.24
N ALA A 326 -17.85 6.85 -6.03
CA ALA A 326 -18.91 6.82 -5.02
C ALA A 326 -20.13 7.66 -5.46
N GLN A 327 -19.91 8.84 -6.03
CA GLN A 327 -20.99 9.67 -6.59
C GLN A 327 -21.68 8.97 -7.77
N LEU A 328 -20.92 8.35 -8.67
CA LEU A 328 -21.48 7.58 -9.78
C LEU A 328 -22.31 6.38 -9.28
N GLN A 329 -21.86 5.70 -8.23
CA GLN A 329 -22.60 4.60 -7.60
C GLN A 329 -23.89 5.10 -6.93
N GLU A 330 -23.83 6.19 -6.16
CA GLU A 330 -24.97 6.78 -5.47
C GLU A 330 -26.05 7.26 -6.44
N MET A 331 -25.65 7.83 -7.58
CA MET A 331 -26.58 8.25 -8.63
C MET A 331 -27.16 7.07 -9.43
N ARG A 332 -26.44 5.95 -9.53
CA ARG A 332 -26.97 4.71 -10.10
C ARG A 332 -28.02 4.08 -9.20
N ASP A 333 -27.79 4.11 -7.89
CA ASP A 333 -28.68 3.54 -6.89
C ASP A 333 -29.90 4.45 -6.63
N ASN A 334 -29.73 5.77 -6.82
CA ASN A 334 -30.80 6.77 -6.75
C ASN A 334 -30.88 7.58 -8.05
N PRO A 335 -31.40 7.00 -9.15
CA PRO A 335 -31.56 7.72 -10.39
C PRO A 335 -32.50 8.92 -10.15
N PRO A 336 -32.13 10.13 -10.59
CA PRO A 336 -32.96 11.30 -10.40
C PRO A 336 -34.35 11.03 -11.01
N LYS A 337 -35.40 11.23 -10.21
CA LYS A 337 -36.79 11.08 -10.66
C LYS A 337 -36.97 11.95 -11.90
N ARG A 338 -37.12 11.29 -13.06
CA ARG A 338 -37.41 11.94 -14.34
C ARG A 338 -38.60 12.87 -14.16
N GLY A 339 -38.33 14.18 -14.11
CA GLY A 339 -39.33 15.18 -14.42
C GLY A 339 -39.76 14.96 -15.86
N PHE A 340 -41.03 14.63 -16.05
CA PHE A 340 -41.68 14.73 -17.36
C PHE A 340 -41.48 16.17 -17.89
N PHE A 341 -40.97 16.27 -19.12
CA PHE A 341 -40.73 17.47 -19.96
C PHE A 341 -39.38 18.19 -19.85
N GLY A 342 -38.77 18.33 -21.05
CA GLY A 342 -37.53 19.02 -21.40
C GLY A 342 -37.08 18.55 -22.77
#